data_AF-A0A7Y6WVF9-F1
#
_entry.id   AF-A0A7Y6WVF9-F1
#
_cell.length_a   1.000
_cell.length_b   1.000
_cell.length_c   1.000
_cell.angle_alpha   90.00
_cell.angle_beta   90.00
_cell.angle_gamma   90.00
#
_symmetry.space_group_name_H-M   'P 1'
#
loop_
_entity.id
_entity.type
_entity.pdbx_description
1 polymer ?
#
loop_
_entity_poly.entity_id
_entity_poly.type
_entity_poly.pdbx_seq_one_letter_code
_entity_poly.pdbx_strand_id
1 'polypeptide(L)'
;MFTLFGLIRWVSVAAGALVGGLAGLRLAVVGGGAGGALAGMALGWWLGGLPYTLSLRALRKDLSGADSVALKQRLVDEYYISGMILDELNRRGEAWASLEGEVFQMMRSDSVLRRSIGFQNLQRFFPERARAMSDYDPSAPTEDCRQRVAKIQASSLC
;
A
#
# COMPACT_ATOMS: atom_id res chain seq x y z
N MET A 1 4.53 -1.32 11.84
CA MET A 1 3.17 -0.77 11.95
C MET A 1 2.17 -1.90 12.11
N PHE A 2 1.36 -1.88 13.16
CA PHE A 2 0.22 -2.80 13.33
C PHE A 2 -0.97 -2.25 12.54
N THR A 3 -1.44 -2.95 11.52
CA THR A 3 -2.66 -2.57 10.77
C THR A 3 -3.85 -3.36 11.29
N LEU A 4 -5.06 -2.81 11.16
CA LEU A 4 -6.30 -3.50 11.56
C LEU A 4 -6.42 -4.88 10.88
N PHE A 5 -6.07 -4.98 9.59
CA PHE A 5 -6.03 -6.25 8.87
C PHE A 5 -4.99 -7.23 9.44
N GLY A 6 -3.83 -6.72 9.86
CA GLY A 6 -2.82 -7.51 10.56
C GLY A 6 -3.34 -8.06 11.89
N LEU A 7 -4.06 -7.23 12.66
CA LEU A 7 -4.70 -7.66 13.91
C LEU A 7 -5.74 -8.75 13.66
N ILE A 8 -6.64 -8.55 12.69
CA ILE A 8 -7.65 -9.55 12.30
C ILE A 8 -6.97 -10.87 11.93
N ARG A 9 -5.90 -10.84 11.14
CA ARG A 9 -5.15 -12.04 10.76
C ARG A 9 -4.59 -12.78 11.97
N TRP A 10 -3.95 -12.08 12.91
CA TRP A 10 -3.41 -12.70 14.11
C TRP A 10 -4.49 -13.28 15.02
N VAL A 11 -5.62 -12.58 15.18
CA VAL A 11 -6.77 -13.08 15.93
C VAL A 11 -7.35 -14.33 15.26
N SER A 12 -7.49 -14.35 13.93
CA SER A 12 -7.97 -15.52 13.20
C SER A 12 -7.04 -16.72 13.33
N VAL A 13 -5.73 -16.52 13.33
CA VAL A 13 -4.74 -17.60 13.56
C VAL A 13 -4.87 -18.15 14.98
N ALA A 14 -4.93 -17.28 15.99
CA ALA A 14 -5.03 -17.70 17.39
C ALA A 14 -6.36 -18.43 17.66
N ALA A 15 -7.48 -17.89 17.16
CA ALA A 15 -8.79 -18.53 17.25
C ALA A 15 -8.80 -19.87 16.52
N GLY A 16 -8.22 -19.94 15.31
CA GLY A 16 -8.08 -21.16 14.55
C GLY A 16 -7.28 -22.23 15.30
N ALA A 17 -6.13 -21.86 15.88
CA ALA A 17 -5.30 -22.74 16.69
C ALA A 17 -6.06 -23.31 17.89
N LEU A 18 -6.78 -22.45 18.61
CA LEU A 18 -7.58 -22.82 19.79
C LEU A 18 -8.71 -23.78 19.42
N VAL A 19 -9.53 -23.42 18.43
CA VAL A 19 -10.67 -24.24 17.99
C VAL A 19 -10.18 -25.57 17.41
N GLY A 20 -9.15 -25.52 16.57
CA GLY A 20 -8.55 -26.71 15.96
C GLY A 20 -7.93 -27.63 17.00
N GLY A 21 -7.20 -27.10 17.98
CA GLY A 21 -6.60 -27.87 19.05
C GLY A 21 -7.64 -28.53 19.97
N LEU A 22 -8.68 -27.79 20.36
CA LEU A 22 -9.78 -28.31 21.18
C LEU A 22 -10.56 -29.41 20.44
N ALA A 23 -10.86 -29.22 19.15
CA ALA A 23 -11.52 -30.23 18.33
C ALA A 23 -10.64 -31.47 18.14
N GLY A 24 -9.34 -31.27 17.91
CA GLY A 24 -8.37 -32.34 17.74
C GLY A 24 -8.16 -33.18 19.01
N LEU A 25 -8.12 -32.54 20.18
CA LEU A 25 -8.02 -33.22 21.47
C LEU A 25 -9.18 -34.19 21.71
N ARG A 26 -10.38 -33.84 21.23
CA ARG A 26 -11.57 -34.70 21.35
C ARG A 26 -11.54 -35.92 20.43
N LEU A 27 -10.79 -35.87 19.32
CA LEU A 27 -10.80 -36.93 18.30
C LEU A 27 -9.65 -37.94 18.47
N ALA A 28 -8.46 -37.48 18.83
CA ALA A 28 -7.28 -38.36 18.93
C ALA A 28 -6.34 -37.99 20.09
N VAL A 29 -6.91 -37.45 21.18
CA VAL A 29 -6.19 -37.12 22.42
C VAL A 29 -5.03 -36.15 22.10
N VAL A 30 -3.83 -36.33 22.64
CA VAL A 30 -2.73 -35.36 22.51
C VAL A 30 -2.27 -35.20 21.05
N GLY A 31 -2.22 -36.28 20.28
CA GLY A 31 -1.81 -36.25 18.86
C GLY A 31 -2.83 -35.53 17.98
N GLY A 32 -4.12 -35.73 18.26
CA GLY A 32 -5.19 -34.97 17.60
C GLY A 32 -5.14 -33.49 17.93
N GLY A 33 -4.85 -33.13 19.18
CA GLY A 33 -4.70 -31.74 19.62
C GLY A 33 -3.65 -30.95 18.85
N ALA A 34 -2.44 -31.51 18.73
CA ALA A 34 -1.36 -30.87 18.00
C ALA A 34 -1.69 -30.73 16.51
N GLY A 35 -2.19 -31.80 15.87
CA GLY A 35 -2.57 -31.77 14.46
C GLY A 35 -3.72 -30.80 14.17
N GLY A 36 -4.74 -30.79 15.04
CA GLY A 36 -5.87 -29.88 14.95
C GLY A 36 -5.46 -28.41 15.13
N ALA A 37 -4.57 -28.11 16.07
CA ALA A 37 -4.06 -26.76 16.27
C ALA A 37 -3.30 -26.23 15.04
N LEU A 38 -2.43 -27.06 14.44
CA LEU A 38 -1.69 -26.68 13.23
C LEU A 38 -2.62 -26.47 12.02
N ALA A 39 -3.57 -27.37 11.81
CA ALA A 39 -4.58 -27.21 10.76
C ALA A 39 -5.44 -25.96 10.97
N GLY A 40 -5.83 -25.71 12.22
CA GLY A 40 -6.56 -24.53 12.63
C GLY A 40 -5.77 -23.22 12.42
N MET A 41 -4.47 -23.21 12.72
CA MET A 41 -3.59 -22.07 12.42
C MET A 41 -3.50 -21.80 10.91
N ALA A 42 -3.34 -22.85 10.10
CA ALA A 42 -3.26 -22.72 8.65
C ALA A 42 -4.57 -22.13 8.06
N LEU A 43 -5.72 -22.65 8.50
CA LEU A 43 -7.03 -22.14 8.10
C LEU A 43 -7.25 -20.70 8.60
N GLY A 44 -6.90 -20.41 9.86
CA GLY A 44 -6.99 -19.06 10.44
C GLY A 44 -6.12 -18.04 9.71
N TRP A 45 -4.92 -18.44 9.28
CA TRP A 45 -4.04 -17.61 8.45
C TRP A 45 -4.64 -17.30 7.09
N TRP A 46 -5.26 -18.30 6.46
CA TRP A 46 -5.89 -18.17 5.14
C TRP A 46 -7.15 -17.30 5.19
N LEU A 47 -8.05 -17.59 6.14
CA LEU A 47 -9.27 -16.82 6.40
C LEU A 47 -8.98 -15.40 6.87
N GLY A 48 -7.95 -15.22 7.71
CA GLY A 48 -7.53 -13.89 8.15
C GLY A 48 -6.96 -13.02 7.03
N GLY A 49 -6.50 -13.61 5.92
CA GLY A 49 -6.06 -12.89 4.74
C GLY A 49 -7.18 -12.48 3.77
N LEU A 50 -8.34 -13.13 3.85
CA LEU A 50 -9.45 -12.94 2.90
C LEU A 50 -10.01 -11.52 2.87
N PRO A 51 -10.27 -10.84 4.01
CA PRO A 51 -10.79 -9.47 3.98
C PRO A 51 -9.89 -8.52 3.21
N TYR A 52 -8.57 -8.60 3.43
CA TYR A 52 -7.61 -7.74 2.74
C TYR A 52 -7.58 -8.01 1.22
N THR A 53 -7.56 -9.27 0.80
CA THR A 53 -7.53 -9.61 -0.63
C THR A 53 -8.83 -9.25 -1.34
N LEU A 54 -9.97 -9.43 -0.69
CA LEU A 54 -11.27 -9.01 -1.22
C LEU A 54 -11.38 -7.49 -1.34
N SER A 55 -10.96 -6.74 -0.32
CA SER A 55 -10.94 -5.27 -0.38
C SER A 55 -10.02 -4.77 -1.49
N LEU A 56 -8.82 -5.34 -1.62
CA LEU A 56 -7.91 -5.01 -2.73
C LEU A 56 -8.52 -5.32 -4.09
N ARG A 57 -9.19 -6.46 -4.24
CA ARG A 57 -9.83 -6.85 -5.50
C ARG A 57 -10.99 -5.94 -5.84
N ALA A 58 -11.82 -5.58 -4.86
CA ALA A 58 -12.92 -4.64 -5.03
C ALA A 58 -12.38 -3.26 -5.44
N LEU A 59 -11.34 -2.77 -4.76
CA LEU A 59 -10.70 -1.49 -5.07
C LEU A 59 -10.09 -1.48 -6.48
N ARG A 60 -9.37 -2.54 -6.87
CA ARG A 60 -8.84 -2.65 -8.24
C ARG A 60 -9.94 -2.66 -9.29
N LYS A 61 -11.05 -3.36 -9.02
CA LYS A 61 -12.22 -3.37 -9.92
C LYS A 61 -12.83 -1.98 -10.06
N ASP A 62 -12.98 -1.28 -8.94
CA ASP A 62 -13.48 0.10 -8.89
C ASP A 62 -12.56 1.06 -9.69
N LEU A 63 -11.26 1.02 -9.45
CA LEU A 63 -10.28 1.82 -10.18
C LEU A 63 -10.27 1.49 -11.68
N SER A 64 -10.39 0.21 -12.05
CA SER A 64 -10.45 -0.21 -13.45
C SER A 64 -11.70 0.27 -14.19
N GLY A 65 -12.79 0.55 -13.46
CA GLY A 65 -14.04 1.06 -14.03
C GLY A 65 -14.09 2.59 -14.16
N ALA A 66 -13.31 3.32 -13.38
CA ALA A 66 -13.21 4.79 -13.48
C ALA A 66 -12.47 5.21 -14.75
N ASP A 67 -12.76 6.38 -15.32
CA ASP A 67 -11.99 6.97 -16.42
C ASP A 67 -10.68 7.61 -15.94
N SER A 68 -9.78 7.99 -16.87
CA SER A 68 -8.49 8.60 -16.51
C SER A 68 -8.62 9.94 -15.80
N VAL A 69 -9.65 10.74 -16.10
CA VAL A 69 -9.84 12.07 -15.50
C VAL A 69 -10.25 11.91 -14.04
N ALA A 70 -11.21 11.03 -13.76
CA ALA A 70 -11.64 10.65 -12.43
C ALA A 70 -10.49 10.04 -11.62
N LEU A 71 -9.67 9.18 -12.23
CA LEU A 71 -8.49 8.62 -11.57
C LEU A 71 -7.47 9.70 -11.20
N LYS A 72 -7.19 10.67 -12.07
CA LYS A 72 -6.30 11.81 -11.75
C LYS A 72 -6.88 12.67 -10.62
N GLN A 73 -8.19 12.92 -10.63
CA GLN A 73 -8.84 13.62 -9.52
C GLN A 73 -8.70 12.86 -8.20
N ARG A 74 -8.98 11.54 -8.21
CA ARG A 74 -8.81 10.67 -7.05
C ARG A 74 -7.36 10.58 -6.59
N LEU A 75 -6.37 10.77 -7.46
CA LEU A 75 -4.97 10.81 -7.05
C LEU A 75 -4.69 11.97 -6.07
N VAL A 76 -5.39 13.10 -6.25
CA VAL A 76 -5.30 14.28 -5.39
C VAL A 76 -6.05 14.06 -4.07
N ASP A 77 -7.25 13.49 -4.14
CA ASP A 77 -8.15 13.36 -2.98
C ASP A 77 -7.81 12.13 -2.13
N GLU A 78 -7.47 11.00 -2.78
CA GLU A 78 -7.20 9.70 -2.18
C GLU A 78 -5.70 9.35 -2.24
N TYR A 79 -4.86 10.31 -1.81
CA TYR A 79 -3.40 10.16 -1.85
C TYR A 79 -2.88 8.89 -1.14
N TYR A 80 -3.62 8.32 -0.19
CA TYR A 80 -3.27 7.08 0.52
C TYR A 80 -3.32 5.81 -0.35
N ILE A 81 -4.06 5.82 -1.48
CA ILE A 81 -4.04 4.73 -2.49
C ILE A 81 -3.37 5.16 -3.80
N SER A 82 -2.68 6.29 -3.80
CA SER A 82 -2.04 6.88 -4.99
C SER A 82 -1.20 5.89 -5.79
N GLY A 83 -0.45 5.00 -5.13
CA GLY A 83 0.33 3.98 -5.82
C GLY A 83 -0.50 2.99 -6.65
N MET A 84 -1.75 2.69 -6.27
CA MET A 84 -2.64 1.86 -7.08
C MET A 84 -3.25 2.64 -8.24
N ILE A 85 -3.58 3.91 -8.01
CA ILE A 85 -4.10 4.81 -9.05
C ILE A 85 -3.04 5.03 -10.14
N LEU A 86 -1.79 5.31 -9.75
CA LEU A 86 -0.66 5.48 -10.67
C LEU A 86 -0.39 4.22 -11.51
N ASP A 87 -0.45 3.04 -10.88
CA ASP A 87 -0.28 1.76 -11.59
C ASP A 87 -1.39 1.53 -12.63
N GLU A 88 -2.63 1.88 -12.31
CA GLU A 88 -3.77 1.79 -13.24
C GLU A 88 -3.65 2.81 -14.39
N LEU A 89 -3.30 4.07 -14.10
CA LEU A 89 -3.07 5.10 -15.12
C LEU A 89 -1.92 4.70 -16.06
N ASN A 90 -0.83 4.15 -15.51
CA ASN A 90 0.26 3.61 -16.32
C ASN A 90 -0.19 2.45 -17.21
N ARG A 91 -0.97 1.49 -16.68
CA ARG A 91 -1.51 0.37 -17.47
C ARG A 91 -2.38 0.84 -18.65
N ARG A 92 -2.94 2.05 -18.58
CA ARG A 92 -3.75 2.68 -19.64
C ARG A 92 -2.94 3.51 -20.64
N GLY A 93 -1.62 3.62 -20.46
CA GLY A 93 -0.74 4.37 -21.36
C GLY A 93 -0.78 5.88 -21.15
N GLU A 94 -1.18 6.37 -19.97
CA GLU A 94 -1.08 7.79 -19.64
C GLU A 94 0.37 8.28 -19.66
N ALA A 95 0.57 9.52 -20.09
CA ALA A 95 1.91 10.08 -20.21
C ALA A 95 2.60 10.20 -18.84
N TRP A 96 3.76 9.56 -18.70
CA TRP A 96 4.56 9.55 -17.48
C TRP A 96 4.88 10.95 -16.95
N ALA A 97 5.10 11.93 -17.83
CA ALA A 97 5.35 13.32 -17.44
C ALA A 97 4.18 13.94 -16.66
N SER A 98 2.94 13.62 -17.04
CA SER A 98 1.75 14.06 -16.30
C SER A 98 1.70 13.41 -14.92
N LEU A 99 1.99 12.10 -14.83
CA LEU A 99 1.97 11.35 -13.58
C LEU A 99 3.09 11.77 -12.62
N GLU A 100 4.26 12.11 -13.15
CA GLU A 100 5.40 12.63 -12.38
C GLU A 100 5.04 13.98 -11.71
N GLY A 101 4.37 14.86 -12.45
CA GLY A 101 3.91 16.15 -11.93
C GLY A 101 2.99 16.00 -10.70
N GLU A 102 2.11 15.00 -10.71
CA GLU A 102 1.22 14.68 -9.59
C GLU A 102 2.00 14.16 -8.37
N VAL A 103 2.99 13.31 -8.59
CA VAL A 103 3.90 12.84 -7.53
C VAL A 103 4.66 14.02 -6.89
N PHE A 104 5.18 14.93 -7.70
CA PHE A 104 5.84 16.13 -7.20
C PHE A 104 4.88 17.11 -6.50
N GLN A 105 3.60 17.18 -6.91
CA GLN A 105 2.60 17.92 -6.12
C GLN A 105 2.45 17.31 -4.71
N MET A 106 2.34 15.98 -4.59
CA MET A 106 2.26 15.32 -3.28
C MET A 106 3.48 15.62 -2.40
N MET A 107 4.68 15.61 -2.98
CA MET A 107 5.95 15.92 -2.29
C MET A 107 6.09 17.39 -1.88
N ARG A 108 5.30 18.30 -2.43
CA ARG A 108 5.26 19.73 -2.06
C ARG A 108 4.19 20.09 -1.03
N SER A 109 3.36 19.12 -0.65
CA SER A 109 2.27 19.30 0.32
C SER A 109 2.79 19.71 1.69
N ASP A 110 1.97 20.45 2.44
CA ASP A 110 2.23 20.79 3.84
C ASP A 110 2.18 19.57 4.78
N SER A 111 1.52 18.49 4.35
CA SER A 111 1.39 17.25 5.13
C SER A 111 2.62 16.34 4.96
N VAL A 112 3.35 16.08 6.05
CA VAL A 112 4.47 15.12 6.11
C VAL A 112 4.07 13.74 5.58
N LEU A 113 2.87 13.27 5.93
CA LEU A 113 2.37 11.98 5.47
C LEU A 113 2.20 11.96 3.94
N ARG A 114 1.61 13.03 3.38
CA ARG A 114 1.41 13.14 1.93
C ARG A 114 2.75 13.26 1.18
N ARG A 115 3.72 13.99 1.75
CA ARG A 115 5.09 14.04 1.21
C ARG A 115 5.77 12.68 1.24
N SER A 116 5.62 11.93 2.33
CA SER A 116 6.20 10.59 2.48
C SER A 116 5.64 9.63 1.44
N ILE A 117 4.32 9.65 1.22
CA ILE A 117 3.68 8.83 0.19
C ILE A 117 4.09 9.28 -1.22
N GLY A 118 4.18 10.59 -1.47
CA GLY A 118 4.72 11.14 -2.71
C GLY A 118 6.12 10.61 -3.00
N PHE A 119 7.02 10.66 -2.01
CA PHE A 119 8.38 10.16 -2.17
C PHE A 119 8.45 8.64 -2.38
N GLN A 120 7.61 7.85 -1.70
CA GLN A 120 7.49 6.41 -1.96
C GLN A 120 7.02 6.12 -3.39
N ASN A 121 6.07 6.90 -3.91
CA ASN A 121 5.65 6.79 -5.30
C ASN A 121 6.76 7.18 -6.27
N LEU A 122 7.54 8.23 -5.96
CA LEU A 122 8.71 8.61 -6.74
C LEU A 122 9.72 7.46 -6.81
N GLN A 123 10.05 6.84 -5.68
CA GLN A 123 10.96 5.69 -5.62
C GLN A 123 10.48 4.50 -6.45
N ARG A 124 9.16 4.25 -6.46
CA ARG A 124 8.58 3.10 -7.14
C ARG A 124 8.43 3.30 -8.65
N PHE A 125 7.96 4.47 -9.08
CA PHE A 125 7.57 4.71 -10.48
C PHE A 125 8.59 5.56 -11.25
N PHE A 126 9.43 6.33 -10.56
CA PHE A 126 10.42 7.23 -11.15
C PHE A 126 11.80 7.07 -10.48
N PRO A 127 12.40 5.86 -10.53
CA PRO A 127 13.57 5.53 -9.72
C PRO A 127 14.80 6.41 -10.00
N GLU A 128 15.02 6.85 -11.25
CA GLU A 128 16.13 7.74 -11.58
C GLU A 128 16.00 9.11 -10.91
N ARG A 129 14.78 9.64 -10.84
CA ARG A 129 14.48 10.89 -10.12
C ARG A 129 14.65 10.72 -8.62
N ALA A 130 14.20 9.58 -8.08
CA ALA A 130 14.37 9.28 -6.68
C ALA A 130 15.85 9.18 -6.27
N ARG A 131 16.72 8.64 -7.14
CA ARG A 131 18.18 8.63 -6.91
C ARG A 131 18.77 10.03 -6.87
N ALA A 132 18.34 10.90 -7.77
CA ALA A 132 18.72 12.32 -7.76
C ALA A 132 18.22 13.07 -6.50
N MET A 133 17.25 12.49 -5.79
CA MET A 133 16.67 12.98 -4.54
C MET A 133 16.96 12.06 -3.35
N SER A 134 18.10 11.37 -3.36
CA SER A 134 18.42 10.36 -2.33
C SER A 134 18.50 10.91 -0.90
N ASP A 135 18.73 12.22 -0.74
CA ASP A 135 18.78 12.93 0.54
C ASP A 135 17.46 13.66 0.88
N TYR A 136 16.38 13.41 0.13
CA TYR A 136 15.08 14.00 0.44
C TYR A 136 14.49 13.40 1.72
N ASP A 137 14.30 14.25 2.73
CA ASP A 137 13.59 13.92 3.96
C ASP A 137 12.16 14.51 3.93
N PRO A 138 11.10 13.68 3.89
CA PRO A 138 9.71 14.15 3.96
C PRO A 138 9.37 14.91 5.25
N SER A 139 10.15 14.71 6.31
CA SER A 139 9.94 15.32 7.65
C SER A 139 10.62 16.67 7.79
N ALA A 140 11.45 17.06 6.83
CA ALA A 140 12.09 18.38 6.80
C ALA A 140 11.04 19.51 6.73
N PRO A 141 11.43 20.76 7.03
CA PRO A 141 10.56 21.91 6.85
C PRO A 141 9.94 21.95 5.44
N THR A 142 8.65 22.28 5.37
CA THR A 142 7.90 22.20 4.10
C THR A 142 8.56 23.00 2.97
N GLU A 143 9.11 24.17 3.29
CA GLU A 143 9.73 25.03 2.28
C GLU A 143 11.01 24.38 1.71
N ASP A 144 11.81 23.71 2.54
CA ASP A 144 12.97 22.95 2.09
C ASP A 144 12.57 21.82 1.15
N CYS A 145 11.49 21.09 1.49
CA CYS A 145 10.93 20.05 0.61
C CYS A 145 10.50 20.64 -0.74
N ARG A 146 9.83 21.80 -0.74
CA ARG A 146 9.37 22.47 -1.97
C ARG A 146 10.53 22.92 -2.84
N GLN A 147 11.55 23.52 -2.25
CA GLN A 147 12.76 23.95 -2.96
C GLN A 147 13.51 22.76 -3.58
N ARG A 148 13.63 21.65 -2.84
CA ARG A 148 14.25 20.41 -3.35
C ARG A 148 13.50 19.84 -4.55
N VAL A 149 12.17 19.76 -4.47
CA VAL A 149 11.34 19.31 -5.60
C VAL A 149 11.49 20.25 -6.80
N ALA A 150 11.42 21.56 -6.59
CA ALA A 150 11.56 22.56 -7.65
C ALA A 150 12.93 22.45 -8.36
N LYS A 151 14.02 22.25 -7.60
CA LYS A 151 15.37 22.05 -8.15
C LYS A 151 15.42 20.86 -9.11
N ILE A 152 14.76 19.76 -8.75
CA ILE A 152 14.74 18.51 -9.54
C ILE A 152 13.85 18.64 -10.77
N GLN A 153 12.71 19.34 -10.64
CA GLN A 153 11.85 19.63 -11.80
C GLN A 153 12.55 20.55 -12.82
N ALA A 154 13.36 21.50 -12.36
CA ALA A 154 14.14 22.40 -13.22
C ALA A 154 15.36 21.73 -13.86
N SER A 155 15.92 20.70 -13.21
CA SER A 155 16.93 19.85 -13.83
C SER A 155 16.23 18.82 -14.70
N SER A 156 15.91 19.20 -15.93
CA SER A 156 15.60 18.24 -16.98
C SER A 156 16.78 17.27 -17.06
N LEU A 157 16.59 16.01 -16.66
CA LEU A 157 17.46 14.93 -17.07
C LEU A 157 17.28 14.83 -18.59
N CYS A 158 18.16 15.51 -19.33
CA CYS A 158 18.32 15.37 -20.78
C CYS A 158 18.81 13.97 -21.11
#